data_AF-A0A942S6C4-F1
#
_entry.id   AF-A0A942S6C4-F1
#
_cell.length_a   1.000
_cell.length_b   1.000
_cell.length_c   1.000
_cell.angle_alpha   90.00
_cell.angle_beta   90.00
_cell.angle_gamma   90.00
#
_symmetry.space_group_name_H-M   'P 1'
#
loop_
_entity.id
_entity.type
_entity.pdbx_description
1 polymer ?
#
loop_
_entity_poly.entity_id
_entity_poly.type
_entity_poly.pdbx_seq_one_letter_code
_entity_poly.pdbx_strand_id
1 'polypeptide(L)'
;MYDFESTRVKPDTQLVAEVQKEFKHLGRIRLKPGHSLFAFNTKTTHLKKVEIQSQVMIDVKGQKKETKRAYQEPDTVYVTALNARNALRKIINSFNHLKSNQT
;
A
#
# COMPACT_ATOMS: atom_id res chain seq x y z
N MET A 1 -20.67 -15.52 -32.24
CA MET A 1 -19.96 -14.38 -31.62
C MET A 1 -20.16 -14.54 -30.13
N TYR A 2 -19.11 -14.88 -29.37
CA TYR A 2 -19.20 -15.08 -27.92
C TYR A 2 -18.78 -13.78 -27.25
N ASP A 3 -19.69 -13.14 -26.52
CA ASP A 3 -19.46 -11.86 -25.87
C ASP A 3 -18.53 -12.02 -24.65
N PHE A 4 -17.33 -11.45 -24.73
CA PHE A 4 -16.29 -11.45 -23.69
C PHE A 4 -16.58 -10.40 -22.58
N GLU A 5 -17.83 -10.15 -22.23
CA GLU A 5 -18.23 -9.14 -21.22
C GLU A 5 -18.82 -9.79 -19.95
N SER A 6 -18.43 -11.03 -19.65
CA SER A 6 -18.85 -11.78 -18.46
C SER A 6 -17.58 -12.32 -17.78
N THR A 7 -16.97 -11.68 -16.79
CA THR A 7 -17.50 -11.49 -15.43
C THR A 7 -16.52 -10.54 -14.71
N ARG A 8 -16.84 -9.23 -14.63
CA ARG A 8 -16.17 -8.39 -13.63
C ARG A 8 -16.79 -8.72 -12.29
N VAL A 9 -16.20 -9.68 -11.57
CA VAL A 9 -16.48 -9.90 -10.15
C VAL A 9 -16.21 -8.57 -9.46
N LYS A 10 -17.27 -7.87 -9.07
CA LYS A 10 -17.13 -6.63 -8.29
C LYS A 10 -16.46 -7.06 -6.98
N PRO A 11 -15.27 -6.55 -6.65
CA PRO A 11 -14.68 -6.87 -5.37
C PRO A 11 -15.65 -6.36 -4.29
N ASP A 12 -16.04 -7.24 -3.38
CA ASP A 12 -16.96 -6.89 -2.29
C ASP A 12 -16.44 -5.63 -1.60
N THR A 13 -17.23 -4.57 -1.67
CA THR A 13 -16.85 -3.25 -1.16
C THR A 13 -16.53 -3.28 0.33
N GLN A 14 -17.12 -4.22 1.07
CA GLN A 14 -16.82 -4.49 2.47
C GLN A 14 -15.40 -5.05 2.67
N LEU A 15 -14.97 -5.97 1.80
CA LEU A 15 -13.63 -6.56 1.80
C LEU A 15 -12.56 -5.51 1.50
N VAL A 16 -12.82 -4.64 0.52
CA VAL A 16 -11.92 -3.52 0.19
C VAL A 16 -11.82 -2.55 1.36
N ALA A 17 -12.92 -2.24 2.04
CA ALA A 17 -12.92 -1.32 3.18
C ALA A 17 -12.21 -1.90 4.42
N GLU A 18 -12.27 -3.21 4.62
CA GLU A 18 -11.63 -3.92 5.73
C GLU A 18 -10.13 -4.11 5.50
N VAL A 19 -9.74 -4.50 4.28
CA VAL A 19 -8.35 -4.44 3.79
C VAL A 19 -7.81 -3.03 3.97
N GLN A 20 -8.54 -2.01 3.50
CA GLN A 20 -8.13 -0.62 3.69
C GLN A 20 -8.04 -0.23 5.18
N LYS A 21 -8.87 -0.78 6.08
CA LYS A 21 -8.76 -0.55 7.53
C LYS A 21 -7.52 -1.22 8.14
N GLU A 22 -7.16 -2.41 7.71
CA GLU A 22 -5.94 -3.09 8.18
C GLU A 22 -4.67 -2.38 7.65
N PHE A 23 -4.76 -1.77 6.46
CA PHE A 23 -3.73 -0.92 5.86
C PHE A 23 -3.93 0.59 6.16
N LYS A 24 -4.89 0.97 7.02
CA LYS A 24 -5.18 2.38 7.38
C LYS A 24 -4.12 2.85 8.36
N HIS A 25 -3.08 3.46 7.80
CA HIS A 25 -2.64 4.77 8.28
C HIS A 25 -2.23 5.61 7.08
N LEU A 26 -3.23 6.20 6.40
CA LEU A 26 -3.10 7.22 5.33
C LEU A 26 -2.49 8.55 5.82
N GLY A 27 -1.82 8.55 6.96
CA GLY A 27 -1.16 9.72 7.53
C GLY A 27 0.35 9.49 7.63
N ARG A 28 0.75 8.66 8.60
CA ARG A 28 2.16 8.51 8.98
C ARG A 28 2.59 7.05 8.90
N ILE A 29 3.42 6.73 7.90
CA ILE A 29 4.10 5.44 7.79
C ILE A 29 5.51 5.58 8.36
N ARG A 30 5.85 4.76 9.36
CA ARG A 30 7.21 4.68 9.90
C ARG A 30 8.04 3.69 9.09
N LEU A 31 8.88 4.21 8.20
CA LEU A 31 9.85 3.40 7.48
C LEU A 31 10.99 2.96 8.39
N LYS A 32 11.25 1.66 8.44
CA LYS A 32 12.45 1.12 9.08
C LYS A 32 13.67 1.40 8.20
N PRO A 33 14.86 1.62 8.78
CA PRO A 33 16.10 1.71 8.01
C PRO A 33 16.26 0.54 7.04
N GLY A 34 16.75 0.82 5.83
CA GLY A 34 16.91 -0.17 4.75
C GLY A 34 15.62 -0.66 4.09
N HIS A 35 14.43 -0.30 4.59
CA HIS A 35 13.16 -0.68 3.98
C HIS A 35 12.71 0.38 2.96
N SER A 36 12.08 -0.10 1.91
CA SER A 36 11.37 0.71 0.93
C SER A 36 9.86 0.57 1.13
N LEU A 37 9.11 1.57 0.69
CA LEU A 37 7.67 1.53 0.59
C LEU A 37 7.28 0.97 -0.79
N PHE A 38 6.37 0.00 -0.81
CA PHE A 38 5.81 -0.57 -2.03
C PHE A 38 4.31 -0.31 -2.08
N ALA A 39 3.81 -0.01 -3.28
CA ALA A 39 2.42 0.20 -3.61
C ALA A 39 1.94 -0.98 -4.46
N PHE A 40 0.91 -1.68 -4.01
CA PHE A 40 0.26 -2.76 -4.73
C PHE A 40 -1.13 -2.32 -5.15
N ASN A 41 -1.37 -2.22 -6.45
CA ASN A 41 -2.68 -1.87 -6.97
C ASN A 41 -3.58 -3.11 -6.97
N THR A 42 -4.71 -3.05 -6.28
CA THR A 42 -5.62 -4.20 -6.13
C THR A 42 -6.41 -4.53 -7.39
N LYS A 43 -6.56 -3.56 -8.31
CA LYS A 43 -7.27 -3.74 -9.58
C LYS A 43 -6.37 -4.31 -10.66
N THR A 44 -5.18 -3.74 -10.83
CA THR A 44 -4.24 -4.17 -11.87
C THR A 44 -3.35 -5.31 -11.43
N THR A 45 -3.23 -5.58 -10.12
CA THR A 45 -2.30 -6.54 -9.51
C THR A 45 -0.81 -6.19 -9.69
N HIS A 46 -0.51 -4.93 -10.00
CA HIS A 46 0.87 -4.47 -10.16
C HIS A 46 1.45 -4.00 -8.83
N LEU A 47 2.68 -4.44 -8.55
CA LEU A 47 3.50 -3.94 -7.46
C LEU A 47 4.53 -2.94 -7.99
N LYS A 48 4.60 -1.77 -7.37
CA LYS A 48 5.64 -0.78 -7.66
C LYS A 48 6.30 -0.26 -6.38
N LYS A 49 7.54 0.21 -6.52
CA LYS A 49 8.22 0.94 -5.45
C LYS A 49 7.71 2.38 -5.43
N VAL A 50 7.42 2.89 -4.23
CA VAL A 50 6.95 4.28 -4.05
C VAL A 50 8.16 5.21 -3.97
N GLU A 51 8.14 6.27 -4.76
CA GLU A 51 9.10 7.35 -4.65
C GLU A 51 8.71 8.26 -3.49
N ILE A 52 9.66 8.46 -2.57
CA ILE A 52 9.45 9.27 -1.36
C ILE A 52 10.20 10.58 -1.56
N GLN A 53 9.46 11.67 -1.63
CA GLN A 53 10.00 13.01 -1.67
C GLN A 53 10.44 13.40 -0.25
N SER A 54 11.72 13.73 -0.10
CA SER A 54 12.27 14.22 1.17
C SER A 54 12.40 15.74 1.09
N GLN A 55 11.69 16.44 1.96
CA GLN A 55 11.76 17.89 2.10
C GLN A 55 12.51 18.23 3.39
N VAL A 56 13.53 19.07 3.29
CA VAL A 56 14.27 19.57 4.45
C VAL A 56 13.85 21.02 4.69
N MET A 57 13.36 21.31 5.88
CA MET A 57 12.98 22.65 6.33
C MET A 57 13.88 23.07 7.48
N ILE A 58 14.21 24.35 7.57
CA ILE A 58 14.93 24.92 8.70
C ILE A 58 13.89 25.61 9.60
N ASP A 59 13.83 25.19 10.86
CA ASP A 59 12.96 25.80 11.87
C ASP A 59 13.49 27.18 12.28
N VAL A 60 12.65 28.02 12.90
CA VAL A 60 13.02 29.38 13.37
C VAL A 60 14.20 29.34 14.34
N LYS A 61 14.43 28.20 15.00
CA LYS A 61 15.56 27.93 15.89
C LYS A 61 16.83 27.42 15.18
N GLY A 62 16.86 27.43 13.85
CA GLY A 62 17.99 26.93 13.03
C GLY A 62 18.09 25.41 12.94
N GLN A 63 17.12 24.65 13.47
CA GLN A 63 17.15 23.18 13.44
C GLN A 63 16.62 22.63 12.11
N LYS A 64 17.29 21.62 11.56
CA LYS A 64 16.83 20.92 10.35
C LYS A 64 15.71 19.94 10.70
N LYS A 65 14.56 20.10 10.05
CA LYS A 65 13.44 19.14 10.07
C LYS A 65 13.30 18.49 8.71
N GLU A 66 13.47 17.18 8.68
CA GLU A 66 13.23 16.37 7.48
C GLU A 66 11.82 15.80 7.51
N THR A 67 11.04 16.07 6.46
CA THR A 67 9.72 15.50 6.27
C THR A 67 9.72 14.66 5.00
N LYS A 68 9.16 13.45 5.08
CA LYS A 68 9.04 12.53 3.95
C LYS A 68 7.58 12.45 3.52
N ARG A 69 7.32 12.63 2.23
CA ARG A 69 5.97 12.61 1.64
C ARG A 69 5.96 11.69 0.42
N ALA A 70 4.82 11.07 0.16
CA ALA A 70 4.58 10.26 -1.03
C ALA A 70 3.15 10.51 -1.51
N TYR A 71 2.93 10.39 -2.82
CA TYR A 71 1.60 10.53 -3.41
C TYR A 71 0.75 9.29 -3.13
N GLN A 72 -0.52 9.51 -2.81
CA GLN A 72 -1.49 8.44 -2.59
C GLN A 72 -2.24 8.12 -3.88
N GLU A 73 -2.27 6.85 -4.25
CA GLU A 73 -3.07 6.35 -5.34
C GLU A 73 -4.33 5.64 -4.84
N PRO A 74 -5.46 5.74 -5.55
CA PRO A 74 -6.66 4.99 -5.22
C PRO A 74 -6.43 3.49 -5.39
N ASP A 75 -7.22 2.67 -4.69
CA ASP A 75 -7.23 1.21 -4.80
C ASP A 75 -5.85 0.56 -4.63
N THR A 76 -5.02 1.15 -3.77
CA THR A 76 -3.61 0.76 -3.61
C THR A 76 -3.32 0.44 -2.15
N VAL A 77 -2.69 -0.72 -1.94
CA VAL A 77 -2.21 -1.19 -0.64
C VAL A 77 -0.73 -0.85 -0.50
N TYR A 78 -0.35 -0.23 0.61
CA TYR A 78 1.02 0.19 0.89
C TYR A 78 1.69 -0.75 1.90
N VAL A 79 2.88 -1.26 1.55
CA VAL A 79 3.63 -2.20 2.40
C VAL A 79 5.10 -1.81 2.47
N THR A 80 5.65 -1.78 3.68
CA THR A 80 7.10 -1.61 3.88
C THR A 80 7.83 -2.95 3.82
N ALA A 81 8.85 -3.05 2.97
CA ALA A 81 9.66 -4.26 2.82
C ALA A 81 11.09 -3.92 2.35
N LEU A 82 12.02 -4.86 2.52
CA LEU A 82 13.39 -4.74 2.00
C LEU A 82 13.43 -4.83 0.47
N ASN A 83 12.57 -5.65 -0.13
CA ASN A 83 12.51 -5.87 -1.58
C ASN A 83 11.09 -6.24 -2.02
N ALA A 84 10.87 -6.28 -3.34
CA ALA A 84 9.56 -6.56 -3.94
C ALA A 84 9.04 -7.96 -3.59
N ARG A 85 9.91 -8.99 -3.57
CA ARG A 85 9.54 -10.37 -3.22
C ARG A 85 8.95 -10.46 -1.80
N ASN A 86 9.57 -9.76 -0.85
CA ASN A 86 9.11 -9.69 0.54
C ASN A 86 7.80 -8.90 0.66
N ALA A 87 7.62 -7.85 -0.14
CA ALA A 87 6.34 -7.13 -0.20
C ALA A 87 5.21 -8.05 -0.69
N LEU A 88 5.42 -8.78 -1.79
CA LEU A 88 4.41 -9.74 -2.31
C LEU A 88 4.05 -10.82 -1.30
N ARG A 89 5.05 -11.43 -0.64
CA ARG A 89 4.79 -12.43 0.43
C ARG A 89 3.91 -11.85 1.54
N LYS A 90 4.17 -10.63 1.98
CA LYS A 90 3.36 -9.97 3.01
C LYS A 90 1.92 -9.77 2.53
N ILE A 91 1.75 -9.27 1.30
CA ILE A 91 0.44 -9.03 0.70
C ILE A 91 -0.36 -10.34 0.62
N ILE A 92 0.22 -11.42 0.09
CA ILE A 92 -0.42 -12.73 -0.01
C ILE A 92 -0.82 -13.26 1.38
N ASN A 93 0.08 -13.16 2.36
CA ASN A 93 -0.20 -13.61 3.72
C ASN A 93 -1.37 -12.82 4.34
N SER A 94 -1.42 -11.50 4.15
CA SER A 94 -2.54 -10.68 4.60
C SER A 94 -3.86 -11.11 3.95
N PHE A 95 -3.86 -11.34 2.63
CA PHE A 95 -5.07 -11.84 1.94
C PHE A 95 -5.52 -13.21 2.43
N ASN A 96 -4.59 -14.13 2.69
CA ASN A 96 -4.92 -15.45 3.21
C ASN A 96 -5.51 -15.38 4.63
N HIS A 97 -4.97 -14.48 5.47
CA HIS A 97 -5.49 -14.28 6.82
C HIS A 97 -6.90 -13.68 6.81
N LEU A 98 -7.16 -12.74 5.91
CA LEU A 98 -8.51 -12.19 5.71
C LEU A 98 -9.51 -13.26 5.27
N LYS A 99 -9.11 -14.17 4.37
CA LYS A 99 -9.96 -15.29 3.93
C LYS A 99 -10.24 -16.29 5.07
N SER A 100 -9.24 -16.60 5.90
CA SER A 100 -9.43 -17.55 7.01
C SER A 100 -10.38 -17.02 8.09
N ASN A 101 -10.45 -15.71 8.29
CA ASN A 101 -11.35 -15.10 9.29
C ASN A 101 -12.82 -14.99 8.81
N GLN A 102 -13.11 -15.38 7.56
CA GLN A 102 -14.45 -15.36 6.97
C GLN A 102 -15.13 -16.75 6.92
N THR A 103 -14.46 -17.79 7.44
CA THR A 103 -14.97 -19.19 7.49
C THR A 103 -15.25 -19.58 8.93
#